data_AF-A0A7S2SDA4-F1
#
_entry.id   AF-A0A7S2SDA4-F1
#
_cell.length_a   1.000
_cell.length_b   1.000
_cell.length_c   1.000
_cell.angle_alpha   90.00
_cell.angle_beta   90.00
_cell.angle_gamma   90.00
#
_symmetry.space_group_name_H-M   'P 1'
#
loop_
_entity.id
_entity.type
_entity.pdbx_description
1 polymer ?
#
loop_
_entity_poly.entity_id
_entity_poly.type
_entity_poly.pdbx_seq_one_letter_code
_entity_poly.pdbx_strand_id
1 'polypeptide(L)'
;QKASDDQVQLAEDKEPVLRDRQLHIRGAEWASVDGHGDCRAFATCLRAALVDRYNVTTLTGSPVERLLMDPEGKQVQGVVLENGRIESSAAAVVLCAGAHGVHPLAKSVGLYLPVQPLRGYSLTVPLKDAARAPQQVLTVEPFHLYVARLGSMVRFTGFGEMVPVQSD
;
A
#
# COMPACT_ATOMS: atom_id res chain seq x y z
N GLN A 1 25.83 -20.63 1.51
CA GLN A 1 25.40 -22.04 1.59
C GLN A 1 24.70 -22.46 0.31
N LYS A 2 24.85 -23.69 -0.18
CA LYS A 2 23.90 -24.28 -1.15
C LYS A 2 22.70 -24.78 -0.33
N ALA A 3 21.45 -24.51 -0.74
CA ALA A 3 20.32 -25.23 -0.14
C ALA A 3 20.48 -26.73 -0.41
N SER A 4 19.92 -27.54 0.48
CA SER A 4 19.76 -28.97 0.20
C SER A 4 18.74 -29.16 -0.92
N ASP A 5 18.89 -30.24 -1.69
CA ASP A 5 17.96 -30.59 -2.76
C ASP A 5 16.51 -30.70 -2.24
N ASP A 6 16.31 -31.10 -0.98
CA ASP A 6 15.02 -31.14 -0.31
C ASP A 6 14.32 -29.78 -0.20
N GLN A 7 15.08 -28.69 0.02
CA GLN A 7 14.51 -27.34 0.13
C GLN A 7 14.08 -26.79 -1.23
N VAL A 8 14.81 -27.15 -2.29
CA VAL A 8 14.45 -26.79 -3.67
C VAL A 8 13.20 -27.55 -4.08
N GLN A 9 13.12 -28.85 -3.80
CA GLN A 9 11.95 -29.66 -4.09
C GLN A 9 10.69 -29.12 -3.38
N LEU A 10 10.82 -28.75 -2.10
CA LEU A 10 9.71 -28.16 -1.36
C LEU A 10 9.22 -26.84 -1.97
N ALA A 11 10.14 -26.00 -2.45
CA ALA A 11 9.80 -24.74 -3.12
C ALA A 11 9.05 -25.00 -4.44
N GLU A 12 9.53 -25.94 -5.25
CA GLU A 12 8.90 -26.36 -6.51
C GLU A 12 7.52 -26.99 -6.32
N ASP A 13 7.30 -27.69 -5.21
CA ASP A 13 5.99 -28.26 -4.88
C ASP A 13 4.98 -27.20 -4.44
N LYS A 14 5.46 -26.11 -3.82
CA LYS A 14 4.63 -24.96 -3.44
C LYS A 14 4.37 -24.00 -4.60
N GLU A 15 5.34 -23.87 -5.50
CA GLU A 15 5.26 -23.02 -6.67
C GLU A 15 5.82 -23.75 -7.91
N PRO A 16 4.95 -24.40 -8.69
CA PRO A 16 5.36 -25.22 -9.83
C PRO A 16 6.15 -24.47 -10.91
N VAL A 17 6.00 -23.15 -11.03
CA VAL A 17 6.78 -22.38 -12.03
C VAL A 17 8.27 -22.36 -11.73
N LEU A 18 8.68 -22.68 -10.50
CA LEU A 18 10.09 -22.78 -10.11
C LEU A 18 10.79 -24.02 -10.66
N ARG A 19 10.03 -25.02 -11.17
CA ARG A 19 10.57 -26.21 -11.83
C ARG A 19 11.19 -25.91 -13.20
N ASP A 20 10.97 -24.71 -13.73
CA ASP A 20 11.60 -24.29 -14.99
C ASP A 20 13.11 -24.28 -14.79
N ARG A 21 13.81 -25.20 -15.46
CA ARG A 21 15.26 -25.41 -15.32
C ARG A 21 16.11 -24.21 -15.78
N GLN A 22 15.51 -23.22 -16.42
CA GLN A 22 16.19 -21.95 -16.70
C GLN A 22 16.37 -21.11 -15.43
N LEU A 23 15.58 -21.36 -14.38
CA LEU A 23 15.67 -20.70 -13.08
C LEU A 23 16.64 -21.46 -12.18
N HIS A 24 17.80 -20.84 -11.90
CA HIS A 24 18.77 -21.40 -10.96
C HIS A 24 18.49 -20.90 -9.55
N ILE A 25 17.53 -21.52 -8.85
CA ILE A 25 17.25 -21.18 -7.46
C ILE A 25 18.21 -21.87 -6.50
N ARG A 26 18.50 -21.20 -5.38
CA ARG A 26 19.39 -21.71 -4.32
C ARG A 26 18.63 -22.08 -3.06
N GLY A 27 17.30 -22.10 -3.11
CA GLY A 27 16.38 -22.22 -1.99
C GLY A 27 15.24 -21.20 -2.10
N ALA A 28 14.23 -21.34 -1.25
CA ALA A 28 13.15 -20.37 -1.10
C ALA A 28 12.66 -20.33 0.35
N GLU A 29 12.09 -19.20 0.75
CA GLU A 29 11.36 -19.04 2.01
C GLU A 29 9.87 -18.96 1.68
N TRP A 30 9.04 -19.69 2.43
CA TRP A 30 7.60 -19.71 2.22
C TRP A 30 6.85 -19.23 3.47
N ALA A 31 6.17 -18.11 3.34
CA ALA A 31 5.29 -17.56 4.36
C ALA A 31 3.86 -18.07 4.14
N SER A 32 3.46 -19.11 4.86
CA SER A 32 2.16 -19.78 4.69
C SER A 32 0.92 -18.90 4.99
N VAL A 33 1.11 -17.77 5.68
CA VAL A 33 0.05 -16.82 6.04
C VAL A 33 0.05 -15.57 5.16
N ASP A 34 0.96 -15.47 4.19
CA ASP A 34 1.02 -14.34 3.29
C ASP A 34 -0.06 -14.42 2.20
N GLY A 35 -0.41 -13.28 1.63
CA GLY A 35 -1.46 -13.18 0.62
C GLY A 35 -1.40 -11.86 -0.14
N HIS A 36 -2.12 -11.83 -1.25
CA HIS A 36 -2.28 -10.63 -2.06
C HIS A 36 -3.76 -10.44 -2.42
N GLY A 37 -4.12 -9.22 -2.78
CA GLY A 37 -5.50 -8.92 -3.14
C GLY A 37 -5.64 -7.61 -3.90
N ASP A 38 -6.87 -7.32 -4.29
CA ASP A 38 -7.22 -6.04 -4.91
C ASP A 38 -7.42 -4.97 -3.83
N CYS A 39 -6.44 -4.08 -3.66
CA CYS A 39 -6.49 -2.99 -2.69
C CYS A 39 -7.68 -2.06 -2.90
N ARG A 40 -8.12 -1.84 -4.15
CA ARG A 40 -9.28 -0.99 -4.46
C ARG A 40 -10.57 -1.67 -4.01
N ALA A 41 -10.72 -2.97 -4.32
CA ALA A 41 -11.87 -3.73 -3.85
C ALA A 41 -11.93 -3.74 -2.32
N PHE A 42 -10.80 -4.02 -1.66
CA PHE A 42 -10.69 -4.00 -0.20
C PHE A 42 -11.13 -2.64 0.39
N ALA A 43 -10.56 -1.53 -0.07
CA ALA A 43 -10.89 -0.19 0.45
C ALA A 43 -12.36 0.18 0.20
N THR A 44 -12.91 -0.20 -0.96
CA THR A 44 -14.31 0.08 -1.32
C THR A 44 -15.27 -0.71 -0.44
N CYS A 45 -15.02 -2.01 -0.25
CA CYS A 45 -15.83 -2.87 0.62
C CYS A 45 -15.72 -2.46 2.09
N LEU A 46 -14.51 -2.09 2.55
CA LEU A 46 -14.31 -1.58 3.91
C LEU A 46 -15.13 -0.31 4.15
N ARG A 47 -15.06 0.67 3.22
CA ARG A 47 -15.86 1.89 3.31
C ARG A 47 -17.36 1.60 3.37
N ALA A 48 -17.85 0.70 2.51
CA ALA A 48 -19.26 0.30 2.52
C ALA A 48 -19.66 -0.34 3.87
N ALA A 49 -18.85 -1.27 4.39
CA ALA A 49 -19.11 -1.92 5.68
C ALA A 49 -19.11 -0.92 6.85
N LEU A 50 -18.24 0.10 6.82
CA LEU A 50 -18.20 1.17 7.82
C LEU A 50 -19.49 2.02 7.81
N VAL A 51 -20.00 2.35 6.63
CA VAL A 51 -21.27 3.07 6.49
C VAL A 51 -22.43 2.19 6.98
N ASP A 52 -22.54 0.96 6.46
CA ASP A 52 -23.69 0.08 6.67
C ASP A 52 -23.81 -0.44 8.11
N ARG A 53 -22.67 -0.66 8.80
CA ARG A 53 -22.64 -1.36 10.09
C ARG A 53 -22.20 -0.48 11.26
N TYR A 54 -21.51 0.62 10.99
CA TYR A 54 -20.86 1.43 12.03
C TYR A 54 -21.26 2.92 11.96
N ASN A 55 -22.29 3.27 11.18
CA ASN A 55 -22.82 4.63 11.05
C ASN A 55 -21.74 5.68 10.68
N VAL A 56 -20.73 5.27 9.93
CA VAL A 56 -19.67 6.19 9.49
C VAL A 56 -20.21 7.08 8.38
N THR A 57 -20.16 8.39 8.58
CA THR A 57 -20.42 9.37 7.52
C THR A 57 -19.18 9.52 6.65
N THR A 58 -19.33 9.31 5.34
CA THR A 58 -18.24 9.50 4.37
C THR A 58 -18.48 10.74 3.53
N LEU A 59 -17.52 11.66 3.51
CA LEU A 59 -17.53 12.82 2.64
C LEU A 59 -16.38 12.69 1.63
N THR A 60 -16.71 12.47 0.36
CA THR A 60 -15.73 12.34 -0.75
C THR A 60 -15.68 13.61 -1.58
N GLY A 61 -14.57 13.84 -2.29
CA GLY A 61 -14.41 15.07 -3.08
C GLY A 61 -14.37 16.34 -2.21
N SER A 62 -13.93 16.19 -0.96
CA SER A 62 -13.83 17.26 0.04
C SER A 62 -12.42 17.26 0.62
N PRO A 63 -11.43 17.74 -0.17
CA PRO A 63 -10.06 17.87 0.32
C PRO A 63 -10.01 18.79 1.54
N VAL A 64 -9.23 18.37 2.54
CA VAL A 64 -8.97 19.15 3.74
C VAL A 64 -7.84 20.12 3.44
N GLU A 65 -8.08 21.41 3.65
CA GLU A 65 -7.08 22.48 3.49
C GLU A 65 -6.17 22.55 4.73
N ARG A 66 -6.77 22.53 5.92
CA ARG A 66 -6.04 22.63 7.19
C ARG A 66 -6.80 22.05 8.38
N LEU A 67 -6.07 21.77 9.45
CA LEU A 67 -6.68 21.47 10.74
C LEU A 67 -7.21 22.73 11.41
N LEU A 68 -8.31 22.58 12.16
CA LEU A 68 -8.92 23.63 12.95
C LEU A 68 -8.45 23.53 14.40
N MET A 69 -7.72 24.53 14.87
CA MET A 69 -7.37 24.69 16.29
C MET A 69 -8.46 25.45 17.04
N ASP A 70 -8.54 25.21 18.34
CA ASP A 70 -9.31 26.02 19.27
C ASP A 70 -8.79 27.47 19.34
N PRO A 71 -9.58 28.43 19.85
CA PRO A 71 -9.14 29.82 19.98
C PRO A 71 -7.88 30.01 20.82
N GLU A 72 -7.60 29.09 21.75
CA GLU A 72 -6.39 29.11 22.58
C GLU A 72 -5.16 28.49 21.91
N GLY A 73 -5.32 27.85 20.75
CA GLY A 73 -4.24 27.19 20.01
C GLY A 73 -3.68 25.93 20.70
N LYS A 74 -4.43 25.30 21.60
CA LYS A 74 -4.04 24.14 22.40
C LYS A 74 -4.57 22.81 21.86
N GLN A 75 -5.70 22.80 21.16
CA GLN A 75 -6.36 21.56 20.74
C GLN A 75 -6.92 21.64 19.32
N VAL A 76 -6.80 20.53 18.58
CA VAL A 76 -7.50 20.36 17.29
C VAL A 76 -8.97 20.03 17.56
N GLN A 77 -9.88 20.76 16.94
CA GLN A 77 -11.33 20.63 17.10
C GLN A 77 -12.04 20.17 15.83
N GLY A 78 -11.31 20.04 14.72
CA GLY A 78 -11.89 19.71 13.42
C GLY A 78 -10.99 20.02 12.25
N VAL A 79 -11.61 20.26 11.09
CA VAL A 79 -10.93 20.54 9.81
C VAL A 79 -11.65 21.63 9.02
N VAL A 80 -10.88 22.34 8.20
CA VAL A 80 -11.39 23.26 7.19
C VAL A 80 -11.16 22.64 5.82
N LEU A 81 -12.20 22.57 5.00
CA LEU A 81 -12.16 22.05 3.64
C LEU A 81 -11.82 23.17 2.65
N GLU A 82 -11.25 22.83 1.49
CA GLU A 82 -10.83 23.82 0.48
C GLU A 82 -11.99 24.68 -0.07
N ASN A 83 -13.23 24.23 0.07
CA ASN A 83 -14.42 25.01 -0.32
C ASN A 83 -14.92 25.95 0.80
N GLY A 84 -14.16 26.12 1.88
CA GLY A 84 -14.49 26.95 3.04
C GLY A 84 -15.45 26.30 4.04
N ARG A 85 -15.94 25.08 3.79
CA ARG A 85 -16.76 24.34 4.75
C ARG A 85 -15.92 23.94 5.96
N ILE A 86 -16.50 24.09 7.16
CA ILE A 86 -15.86 23.75 8.42
C ILE A 86 -16.57 22.53 9.01
N GLU A 87 -15.79 21.47 9.29
CA GLU A 87 -16.23 20.33 10.09
C GLU A 87 -15.60 20.45 11.47
N SER A 88 -16.40 20.83 12.48
CA SER A 88 -15.93 21.10 13.84
C SER A 88 -16.53 20.13 14.86
N SER A 89 -16.18 20.30 16.14
CA SER A 89 -16.67 19.50 17.27
C SER A 89 -16.21 18.03 17.25
N ALA A 90 -15.09 17.75 16.59
CA ALA A 90 -14.48 16.44 16.63
C ALA A 90 -13.77 16.24 17.98
N ALA A 91 -14.03 15.12 18.66
CA ALA A 91 -13.30 14.75 19.88
C ALA A 91 -11.83 14.43 19.60
N ALA A 92 -11.52 13.97 18.38
CA ALA A 92 -10.17 13.74 17.88
C ALA A 92 -10.15 13.84 16.36
N VAL A 93 -9.00 14.21 15.80
CA VAL A 93 -8.74 14.16 14.36
C VAL A 93 -7.58 13.19 14.12
N VAL A 94 -7.79 12.22 13.22
CA VAL A 94 -6.76 11.24 12.83
C VAL A 94 -6.31 11.54 11.42
N LEU A 95 -5.02 11.80 11.24
CA LEU A 95 -4.42 12.08 9.93
C LEU A 95 -4.07 10.77 9.20
N CYS A 96 -4.83 10.47 8.14
CA CYS A 96 -4.59 9.34 7.24
C CYS A 96 -4.38 9.80 5.78
N ALA A 97 -3.69 10.94 5.58
CA ALA A 97 -3.62 11.67 4.30
C ALA A 97 -2.49 11.23 3.35
N GLY A 98 -1.87 10.07 3.60
CA GLY A 98 -0.73 9.58 2.82
C GLY A 98 0.53 10.46 2.91
N ALA A 99 1.62 10.04 2.28
CA ALA A 99 2.93 10.69 2.43
C ALA A 99 2.99 12.13 1.89
N HIS A 100 2.15 12.48 0.91
CA HIS A 100 2.11 13.83 0.34
C HIS A 100 1.15 14.76 1.09
N GLY A 101 -0.05 14.28 1.44
CA GLY A 101 -1.07 15.14 2.07
C GLY A 101 -0.85 15.39 3.55
N VAL A 102 -0.07 14.56 4.24
CA VAL A 102 0.07 14.67 5.70
C VAL A 102 0.90 15.87 6.15
N HIS A 103 1.89 16.29 5.36
CA HIS A 103 2.80 17.39 5.71
C HIS A 103 2.13 18.76 5.83
N PRO A 104 1.41 19.27 4.81
CA PRO A 104 0.75 20.57 4.93
C PRO A 104 -0.28 20.61 6.08
N LEU A 105 -0.99 19.50 6.31
CA LEU A 105 -1.96 19.37 7.41
C LEU A 105 -1.29 19.38 8.80
N ALA A 106 -0.17 18.67 8.95
CA ALA A 106 0.59 18.68 10.21
C ALA A 106 1.22 20.06 10.48
N LYS A 107 1.76 20.70 9.44
CA LYS A 107 2.35 22.04 9.51
C LYS A 107 1.34 23.10 9.97
N SER A 108 0.05 22.95 9.62
CA SER A 108 -1.01 23.89 10.04
C SER A 108 -1.23 23.92 11.56
N VAL A 109 -0.68 22.96 12.30
CA VAL A 109 -0.72 22.89 13.78
C VAL A 109 0.68 22.87 14.38
N GLY A 110 1.70 23.24 13.61
CA GLY A 110 3.09 23.31 14.08
C GLY A 110 3.76 21.94 14.29
N LEU A 111 3.21 20.86 13.74
CA LEU A 111 3.78 19.52 13.85
C LEU A 111 4.69 19.21 12.66
N TYR A 112 5.85 18.63 12.95
CA TYR A 112 6.73 18.01 11.98
C TYR A 112 6.53 16.49 12.00
N LEU A 113 6.31 15.89 10.83
CA LEU A 113 6.21 14.45 10.66
C LEU A 113 7.39 13.96 9.83
N PRO A 114 8.21 13.01 10.31
CA PRO A 114 9.37 12.50 9.58
C PRO A 114 8.95 11.46 8.51
N VAL A 115 8.07 11.86 7.59
CA VAL A 115 7.54 11.00 6.52
C VAL A 115 8.16 11.41 5.19
N GLN A 116 8.86 10.50 4.53
CA GLN A 116 9.47 10.74 3.23
C GLN A 116 8.73 9.95 2.14
N PRO A 117 8.14 10.60 1.13
CA PRO A 117 7.52 9.91 0.02
C PRO A 117 8.55 9.18 -0.84
N LEU A 118 8.21 7.96 -1.24
CA LEU A 118 8.94 7.13 -2.19
C LEU A 118 7.99 6.75 -3.33
N ARG A 119 8.45 6.91 -4.57
CA ARG A 119 7.71 6.51 -5.76
C ARG A 119 8.17 5.14 -6.20
N GLY A 120 7.29 4.15 -6.09
CA GLY A 120 7.50 2.81 -6.64
C GLY A 120 6.93 2.69 -8.05
N TYR A 121 7.57 1.88 -8.89
CA TYR A 121 7.11 1.57 -10.23
C TYR A 121 6.64 0.11 -10.31
N SER A 122 5.54 -0.11 -11.03
CA SER A 122 5.04 -1.45 -11.31
C SER A 122 4.68 -1.61 -12.78
N LEU A 123 4.94 -2.78 -13.33
CA LEU A 123 4.56 -3.18 -14.68
C LEU A 123 3.49 -4.27 -14.57
N THR A 124 2.32 -4.05 -15.15
CA THR A 124 1.25 -5.06 -15.19
C THR A 124 1.01 -5.47 -16.63
N VAL A 125 1.11 -6.77 -16.93
CA VAL A 125 0.96 -7.30 -18.28
C VAL A 125 -0.03 -8.48 -18.31
N PRO A 126 -0.73 -8.72 -19.44
CA PRO A 126 -1.60 -9.86 -19.59
C PRO A 126 -0.84 -11.19 -19.50
N LEU A 127 -1.41 -12.16 -18.80
CA LEU A 127 -0.92 -13.53 -18.81
C LEU A 127 -1.33 -14.21 -20.11
N LYS A 128 -0.33 -14.71 -20.85
CA LYS A 128 -0.56 -15.52 -22.06
C LYS A 128 -0.89 -16.98 -21.73
N ASP A 129 -0.26 -17.49 -20.68
CA ASP A 129 -0.41 -18.87 -20.23
C ASP A 129 -0.49 -18.89 -18.70
N ALA A 130 -1.65 -19.29 -18.18
CA ALA A 130 -1.90 -19.35 -16.75
C ALA A 130 -1.12 -20.47 -16.05
N ALA A 131 -0.69 -21.51 -16.77
CA ALA A 131 0.12 -22.60 -16.20
C ALA A 131 1.56 -22.17 -15.92
N ARG A 132 2.01 -21.08 -16.55
CA ARG A 132 3.36 -20.50 -16.38
C ARG A 132 3.36 -19.26 -15.48
N ALA A 133 2.22 -18.90 -14.90
CA ALA A 133 2.10 -17.79 -13.97
C ALA A 133 2.34 -18.28 -12.54
N PRO A 134 3.04 -17.49 -11.70
CA PRO A 134 3.12 -17.79 -10.28
C PRO A 134 1.73 -17.94 -9.67
N GLN A 135 1.57 -18.93 -8.81
CA GLN A 135 0.37 -19.11 -8.00
C GLN A 135 0.45 -18.31 -6.69
N GLN A 136 1.67 -18.15 -6.19
CA GLN A 136 2.03 -17.35 -5.03
C GLN A 136 2.65 -16.01 -5.45
N VAL A 137 2.72 -15.08 -4.50
CA VAL A 137 3.60 -13.91 -4.67
C VAL A 137 5.04 -14.37 -4.55
N LEU A 138 5.87 -13.94 -5.49
CA LEU A 138 7.30 -14.24 -5.48
C LEU A 138 8.09 -12.99 -5.16
N THR A 139 9.03 -13.12 -4.23
CA THR A 139 10.12 -12.16 -4.03
C THR A 139 11.40 -12.80 -4.57
N VAL A 140 11.98 -12.18 -5.59
CA VAL A 140 13.15 -12.69 -6.31
C VAL A 140 14.38 -11.89 -5.90
N GLU A 141 15.18 -12.49 -5.03
CA GLU A 141 16.48 -11.98 -4.60
C GLU A 141 17.61 -12.54 -5.49
N PRO A 142 18.71 -11.79 -5.72
CA PRO A 142 19.04 -10.47 -5.18
C PRO A 142 18.44 -9.29 -5.99
N PHE A 143 17.50 -9.56 -6.89
CA PHE A 143 16.99 -8.55 -7.83
C PHE A 143 15.94 -7.60 -7.22
N HIS A 144 15.56 -7.81 -5.95
CA HIS A 144 14.50 -7.08 -5.26
C HIS A 144 13.21 -6.98 -6.07
N LEU A 145 12.89 -8.04 -6.82
CA LEU A 145 11.74 -8.09 -7.73
C LEU A 145 10.59 -8.86 -7.10
N TYR A 146 9.43 -8.23 -7.02
CA TYR A 146 8.18 -8.80 -6.57
C TYR A 146 7.29 -9.11 -7.77
N VAL A 147 6.79 -10.34 -7.83
CA VAL A 147 5.92 -10.83 -8.90
C VAL A 147 4.63 -11.35 -8.28
N ALA A 148 3.50 -10.80 -8.69
CA ALA A 148 2.18 -11.21 -8.21
C ALA A 148 1.22 -11.44 -9.38
N ARG A 149 0.50 -12.55 -9.35
CA ARG A 149 -0.61 -12.80 -10.27
C ARG A 149 -1.84 -12.05 -9.81
N LEU A 150 -2.51 -11.35 -10.72
CA LEU A 150 -3.74 -10.61 -10.48
C LEU A 150 -4.81 -11.11 -11.46
N GLY A 151 -5.41 -12.26 -11.15
CA GLY A 151 -6.36 -12.93 -12.04
C GLY A 151 -5.72 -13.37 -13.36
N SER A 152 -6.05 -12.69 -14.46
CA SER A 152 -5.50 -12.90 -15.81
C SER A 152 -4.32 -11.99 -16.15
N MET A 153 -3.82 -11.22 -15.19
CA MET A 153 -2.66 -10.35 -15.34
C MET A 153 -1.54 -10.80 -14.41
N VAL A 154 -0.31 -10.38 -14.70
CA VAL A 154 0.83 -10.48 -13.78
C VAL A 154 1.44 -9.11 -13.57
N ARG A 155 1.77 -8.79 -12.32
CA ARG A 155 2.41 -7.55 -11.93
C ARG A 155 3.83 -7.82 -11.45
N PHE A 156 4.74 -7.01 -11.95
CA PHE A 156 6.13 -6.93 -11.53
C PHE A 156 6.34 -5.61 -10.81
N THR A 157 7.10 -5.60 -9.71
CA THR A 157 7.46 -4.41 -8.92
C THR A 157 8.86 -4.62 -8.37
N GLY A 158 9.68 -3.59 -8.22
CA GLY A 158 10.99 -3.81 -7.60
C GLY A 158 11.87 -2.57 -7.45
N PHE A 159 11.55 -1.50 -8.16
CA PHE A 159 12.29 -0.24 -8.06
C PHE A 159 11.42 0.86 -7.47
N GLY A 160 12.05 1.65 -6.61
CA GLY A 160 11.49 2.89 -6.14
C GLY A 160 12.56 3.96 -6.03
N GLU A 161 12.14 5.21 -6.17
CA GLU A 161 13.00 6.38 -6.04
C GLU A 161 12.46 7.32 -4.98
N MET A 162 13.38 8.02 -4.32
CA MET A 162 13.04 9.12 -3.46
C MET A 162 12.47 10.25 -4.31
N VAL A 163 11.29 10.73 -3.96
CA VAL A 163 10.73 11.92 -4.58
C VAL A 163 10.97 13.12 -3.67
N PRO A 164 11.28 14.29 -4.23
CA PRO A 164 11.36 15.51 -3.43
C PRO A 164 10.06 15.70 -2.65
N VAL A 165 10.17 15.98 -1.35
CA VAL A 165 9.05 16.57 -0.62
C VAL A 165 8.86 17.95 -1.24
N GLN A 166 7.70 18.18 -1.86
CA GLN A 166 7.35 19.51 -2.33
C GLN A 166 7.24 20.40 -1.08
N SER A 167 8.29 21.17 -0.83
CA SER A 167 8.27 22.28 0.10
C SER A 167 7.72 23.47 -0.68
N ASP A 168 6.48 23.85 -0.38
CA ASP A 168 6.02 25.21 -0.66
C ASP A 168 6.82 26.21 0.21
#